data_AF-A0A0X8XBR6-F1
#
_entry.id   AF-A0A0X8XBR6-F1
#
_cell.length_a   1.000
_cell.length_b   1.000
_cell.length_c   1.000
_cell.angle_alpha   90.00
_cell.angle_beta   90.00
_cell.angle_gamma   90.00
#
_symmetry.space_group_name_H-M   'P 1'
#
loop_
_entity.id
_entity.type
_entity.pdbx_description
1 polymer ?
#
loop_
_entity_poly.entity_id
_entity_poly.type
_entity_poly.pdbx_seq_one_letter_code
_entity_poly.pdbx_strand_id
1 'polypeptide(L)'
;MVKWQARYPKAPHPFVLGLSLNSGGQVSAGEKLSLGVTLLGRATGTIPYWVHVLQAAGEQGLGPQRVPLALETVHQECGPGDGDWALVYLPGETFEPQPAQHPKPPPVPNRVRLRLHTPLRVRRGGRHVSAQELAFHDLFRTLLRRLSMLSQFHGPGPLEGDPRTLVEIARGIAWQKTDWRWHDWQRFSARQGRRVPMGGVIGEALLDGNDLVFIWSLLWFGQWVHASRGASMGLGRYEIISEDAIS
;
A
#
# COMPACT_ATOMS: atom_id res chain seq x y z
N MET A 1 -7.84 26.23 18.35
CA MET A 1 -8.02 25.06 17.45
C MET A 1 -7.82 25.50 16.01
N VAL A 2 -6.65 25.22 15.41
CA VAL A 2 -6.39 25.55 14.00
C VAL A 2 -6.91 24.40 13.14
N LYS A 3 -8.06 24.61 12.48
CA LYS A 3 -8.58 23.69 11.46
C LYS A 3 -7.64 23.73 10.25
N TRP A 4 -6.84 22.70 10.07
CA TRP A 4 -6.07 22.50 8.85
C TRP A 4 -7.01 22.03 7.74
N GLN A 5 -7.46 22.95 6.87
CA GLN A 5 -7.95 22.58 5.54
C GLN A 5 -6.76 22.50 4.60
N ALA A 6 -6.12 21.35 4.54
CA ALA A 6 -5.31 21.04 3.37
C ALA A 6 -6.23 21.10 2.15
N ARG A 7 -5.97 22.03 1.21
CA ARG A 7 -6.60 22.06 -0.11
C ARG A 7 -6.15 20.81 -0.87
N TYR A 8 -6.82 19.69 -0.64
CA TYR A 8 -6.67 18.49 -1.46
C TYR A 8 -7.65 18.60 -2.62
N PRO A 9 -7.18 18.73 -3.88
CA PRO A 9 -8.08 18.85 -5.02
C PRO A 9 -8.88 17.56 -5.29
N LYS A 10 -8.47 16.43 -4.70
CA LYS A 10 -9.16 15.13 -4.78
C LYS A 10 -8.85 14.27 -3.56
N ALA A 11 -9.87 13.60 -3.03
CA ALA A 11 -9.73 12.56 -2.03
C ALA A 11 -8.88 11.39 -2.57
N PRO A 12 -8.08 10.70 -1.72
CA PRO A 12 -7.31 9.55 -2.17
C PRO A 12 -8.26 8.40 -2.48
N HIS A 13 -7.86 7.52 -3.40
CA HIS A 13 -8.59 6.29 -3.64
C HIS A 13 -8.52 5.39 -2.40
N PRO A 14 -9.67 4.88 -1.89
CA PRO A 14 -9.77 4.04 -0.71
C PRO A 14 -9.46 2.56 -1.03
N PHE A 15 -8.49 2.33 -1.91
CA PHE A 15 -8.05 0.98 -2.26
C PHE A 15 -6.57 0.98 -2.64
N VAL A 16 -5.99 -0.21 -2.64
CA VAL A 16 -4.65 -0.53 -3.10
C VAL A 16 -4.72 -1.79 -3.96
N LEU A 17 -4.15 -1.75 -5.15
CA LEU A 17 -3.93 -2.93 -5.98
C LEU A 17 -2.62 -3.60 -5.56
N GLY A 18 -2.70 -4.88 -5.20
CA GLY A 18 -1.56 -5.75 -4.90
C GLY A 18 -0.87 -6.15 -6.19
N LEU A 19 0.16 -5.42 -6.56
CA LEU A 19 1.02 -5.72 -7.71
C LEU A 19 2.39 -6.16 -7.20
N SER A 20 2.89 -7.27 -7.71
CA SER A 20 4.28 -7.67 -7.51
C SER A 20 5.14 -7.03 -8.60
N LEU A 21 6.39 -6.69 -8.26
CA LEU A 21 7.35 -6.10 -9.21
C LEU A 21 7.56 -6.97 -10.47
N ASN A 22 7.37 -8.28 -10.33
CA ASN A 22 7.54 -9.28 -11.38
C ASN A 22 6.23 -9.71 -12.05
N SER A 23 5.09 -9.04 -11.77
CA SER A 23 3.78 -9.37 -12.36
C SER A 23 3.64 -9.02 -13.86
N GLY A 24 4.74 -8.96 -14.60
CA GLY A 24 4.77 -8.66 -16.04
C GLY A 24 5.23 -9.87 -16.84
N GLY A 25 4.62 -10.10 -17.99
CA GLY A 25 4.97 -11.22 -18.86
C GLY A 25 3.93 -11.45 -19.94
N GLN A 26 4.22 -12.42 -20.82
CA GLN A 26 3.20 -13.01 -21.68
C GLN A 26 2.40 -13.99 -20.83
N VAL A 27 1.09 -13.86 -20.86
CA VAL A 27 0.15 -14.79 -20.21
C VAL A 27 -0.31 -15.77 -21.27
N SER A 28 -0.24 -17.06 -20.97
CA SER A 28 -0.71 -18.11 -21.89
C SER A 28 -2.21 -18.34 -21.72
N ALA A 29 -2.88 -18.82 -22.77
CA ALA A 29 -4.27 -19.23 -22.66
C ALA A 29 -4.42 -20.33 -21.60
N GLY A 30 -5.38 -20.18 -20.69
CA GLY A 30 -5.60 -21.10 -19.57
C GLY A 30 -4.73 -20.86 -18.34
N GLU A 31 -3.80 -19.91 -18.38
CA GLU A 31 -3.01 -19.53 -17.22
C GLU A 31 -3.86 -18.75 -16.20
N LYS A 32 -3.75 -19.12 -14.92
CA LYS A 32 -4.47 -18.45 -13.83
C LYS A 32 -3.71 -17.22 -13.38
N LEU A 33 -4.42 -16.10 -13.26
CA LEU A 33 -3.88 -14.85 -12.76
C LEU A 33 -4.53 -14.51 -11.41
N SER A 34 -3.74 -13.95 -10.50
CA SER A 34 -4.22 -13.45 -9.22
C SER A 34 -4.00 -11.95 -9.13
N LEU A 35 -5.02 -11.21 -8.68
CA LEU A 35 -4.96 -9.78 -8.41
C LEU A 35 -5.32 -9.54 -6.95
N GLY A 36 -4.36 -9.03 -6.17
CA GLY A 36 -4.66 -8.57 -4.82
C GLY A 36 -5.37 -7.22 -4.84
N VAL A 37 -6.37 -7.05 -3.97
CA VAL A 37 -7.01 -5.75 -3.74
C VAL A 37 -7.23 -5.56 -2.23
N THR A 38 -6.72 -4.45 -1.69
CA THR A 38 -7.01 -4.02 -0.33
C THR A 38 -8.00 -2.87 -0.37
N LEU A 39 -9.16 -3.02 0.25
CA LEU A 39 -10.15 -1.95 0.41
C LEU A 39 -9.99 -1.28 1.78
N LEU A 40 -10.21 0.03 1.83
CA LEU A 40 -9.88 0.85 2.99
C LEU A 40 -11.08 1.71 3.43
N GLY A 41 -11.30 1.81 4.75
CA GLY A 41 -12.38 2.62 5.31
C GLY A 41 -13.75 2.22 4.77
N ARG A 42 -14.59 3.19 4.42
CA ARG A 42 -15.96 2.95 3.89
C ARG A 42 -16.03 2.06 2.65
N ALA A 43 -14.93 1.93 1.88
CA ALA A 43 -14.92 1.06 0.70
C ALA A 43 -14.97 -0.43 1.03
N THR A 44 -14.71 -0.84 2.28
CA THR A 44 -14.82 -2.24 2.69
C THR A 44 -16.27 -2.75 2.62
N GLY A 45 -17.27 -1.87 2.72
CA GLY A 45 -18.68 -2.21 2.54
C GLY A 45 -19.12 -2.37 1.08
N THR A 46 -18.22 -2.15 0.11
CA THR A 46 -18.55 -2.17 -1.33
C THR A 46 -17.88 -3.33 -2.08
N ILE A 47 -17.46 -4.39 -1.37
CA ILE A 47 -16.78 -5.55 -1.98
C ILE A 47 -17.59 -6.16 -3.15
N PRO A 48 -18.91 -6.38 -3.05
CA PRO A 48 -19.67 -6.97 -4.16
C PRO A 48 -19.58 -6.14 -5.45
N TYR A 49 -19.61 -4.81 -5.33
CA TYR A 49 -19.44 -3.91 -6.47
C TYR A 49 -18.03 -3.97 -7.06
N TRP A 50 -17.00 -4.12 -6.22
CA TRP A 50 -15.62 -4.31 -6.69
C TRP A 50 -15.47 -5.59 -7.50
N VAL A 51 -16.02 -6.70 -7.00
CA VAL A 51 -16.00 -7.99 -7.71
C VAL A 51 -16.71 -7.86 -9.05
N HIS A 52 -17.89 -7.25 -9.08
CA HIS A 52 -18.62 -7.02 -10.33
C HIS A 52 -17.83 -6.17 -11.34
N VAL A 53 -17.22 -5.06 -10.91
CA VAL A 53 -16.42 -4.20 -11.79
C VAL A 53 -15.16 -4.91 -12.30
N LEU A 54 -14.51 -5.71 -11.45
CA LEU A 54 -13.32 -6.47 -11.84
C LEU A 54 -13.67 -7.60 -12.81
N GLN A 55 -14.80 -8.28 -12.61
CA GLN A 55 -15.31 -9.27 -13.55
C GLN A 55 -15.59 -8.62 -14.91
N ALA A 56 -16.35 -7.53 -14.95
CA ALA A 56 -16.64 -6.81 -16.20
C ALA A 56 -15.36 -6.28 -16.89
N ALA A 57 -14.38 -5.82 -16.11
CA ALA A 57 -13.08 -5.39 -16.65
C ALA A 57 -12.27 -6.56 -17.23
N GLY A 58 -12.34 -7.74 -16.60
CA GLY A 58 -11.74 -8.98 -17.10
C GLY A 58 -12.38 -9.41 -18.42
N GLU A 59 -13.71 -9.39 -18.52
CA GLU A 59 -14.46 -9.74 -19.73
C GLU A 59 -14.16 -8.79 -20.91
N GLN A 60 -13.96 -7.50 -20.64
CA GLN A 60 -13.51 -6.52 -21.65
C GLN A 60 -12.04 -6.71 -22.08
N GLY A 61 -11.30 -7.53 -21.34
CA GLY A 61 -9.93 -7.93 -21.63
C GLY A 61 -8.84 -6.96 -21.20
N LEU A 62 -7.69 -7.55 -20.88
CA LEU A 62 -6.49 -6.88 -20.41
C LEU A 62 -5.45 -6.69 -21.52
N GLY A 63 -4.62 -5.65 -21.35
CA GLY A 63 -3.49 -5.37 -22.23
C GLY A 63 -3.87 -4.82 -23.62
N PRO A 64 -2.87 -4.62 -24.50
CA PRO A 64 -3.08 -4.06 -25.84
C PRO A 64 -3.97 -4.90 -26.74
N GLN A 65 -3.93 -6.22 -26.57
CA GLN A 65 -4.72 -7.19 -27.35
C GLN A 65 -6.10 -7.45 -26.77
N ARG A 66 -6.46 -6.83 -25.62
CA ARG A 66 -7.74 -7.04 -24.94
C ARG A 66 -8.04 -8.52 -24.71
N VAL A 67 -7.07 -9.26 -24.17
CA VAL A 67 -7.22 -10.69 -23.88
C VAL A 67 -8.24 -10.83 -22.74
N PRO A 68 -9.40 -11.47 -22.97
CA PRO A 68 -10.44 -11.61 -21.96
C PRO A 68 -9.98 -12.54 -20.83
N LEU A 69 -10.45 -12.24 -19.63
CA LEU A 69 -10.27 -13.07 -18.44
C LEU A 69 -11.64 -13.38 -17.84
N ALA A 70 -11.82 -14.62 -17.40
CA ALA A 70 -12.95 -15.01 -16.59
C ALA A 70 -12.54 -14.98 -15.11
N LEU A 71 -13.41 -14.43 -14.25
CA LEU A 71 -13.25 -14.57 -12.81
C LEU A 71 -13.49 -16.04 -12.43
N GLU A 72 -12.53 -16.65 -11.75
CA GLU A 72 -12.65 -18.05 -11.30
C GLU A 72 -13.16 -18.12 -9.86
N THR A 73 -12.47 -17.45 -8.93
CA THR A 73 -12.80 -17.43 -7.51
C THR A 73 -12.48 -16.07 -6.92
N VAL A 74 -13.13 -15.73 -5.79
CA VAL A 74 -12.73 -14.62 -4.94
C VAL A 74 -12.46 -15.16 -3.54
N HIS A 75 -11.25 -14.91 -3.06
CA HIS A 75 -10.86 -15.20 -1.70
C HIS A 75 -10.72 -13.90 -0.91
N GLN A 76 -11.06 -13.96 0.38
CA GLN A 76 -10.86 -12.89 1.33
C GLN A 76 -9.95 -13.39 2.44
N GLU A 77 -8.95 -12.58 2.78
CA GLU A 77 -8.10 -12.84 3.94
C GLU A 77 -8.94 -12.73 5.23
N CYS A 78 -8.89 -13.76 6.08
CA CYS A 78 -9.66 -13.83 7.32
C CYS A 78 -9.29 -12.67 8.25
N GLY A 79 -8.00 -12.37 8.37
CA GLY A 79 -7.44 -11.28 9.15
C GLY A 79 -6.28 -10.61 8.41
N PRO A 80 -6.16 -9.28 8.40
CA PRO A 80 -5.09 -8.61 7.65
C PRO A 80 -3.70 -9.10 8.04
N GLY A 81 -3.00 -9.75 7.10
CA GLY A 81 -1.63 -10.26 7.29
C GLY A 81 -1.52 -11.60 8.04
N ASP A 82 -2.60 -12.34 8.27
CA ASP A 82 -2.53 -13.69 8.84
C ASP A 82 -2.17 -14.77 7.79
N GLY A 83 -2.35 -14.46 6.51
CA GLY A 83 -2.12 -15.41 5.42
C GLY A 83 -3.18 -16.51 5.32
N ASP A 84 -4.29 -16.43 6.06
CA ASP A 84 -5.42 -17.35 5.98
C ASP A 84 -6.50 -16.78 5.06
N TRP A 85 -6.91 -17.57 4.06
CA TRP A 85 -7.78 -17.09 2.99
C TRP A 85 -9.02 -17.97 2.85
N ALA A 86 -10.18 -17.38 3.06
CA ALA A 86 -11.46 -18.02 2.86
C ALA A 86 -12.02 -17.73 1.45
N LEU A 87 -12.59 -18.73 0.80
CA LEU A 87 -13.40 -18.54 -0.41
C LEU A 87 -14.67 -17.80 -0.02
N VAL A 88 -14.95 -16.66 -0.66
CA VAL A 88 -16.14 -15.83 -0.37
C VAL A 88 -17.10 -15.73 -1.55
N TYR A 89 -16.67 -16.14 -2.74
CA TYR A 89 -17.52 -16.14 -3.93
C TYR A 89 -16.98 -17.04 -5.05
N LEU A 90 -17.91 -17.76 -5.65
CA LEU A 90 -17.79 -18.42 -6.94
C LEU A 90 -18.79 -17.79 -7.92
N PRO A 91 -18.43 -17.63 -9.21
CA PRO A 91 -19.35 -17.08 -10.21
C PRO A 91 -20.69 -17.81 -10.24
N GLY A 92 -21.78 -17.07 -10.03
CA GLY A 92 -23.15 -17.61 -10.02
C GLY A 92 -23.65 -18.07 -8.64
N GLU A 93 -22.81 -18.03 -7.61
CA GLU A 93 -23.19 -18.34 -6.23
C GLU A 93 -23.49 -17.07 -5.41
N THR A 94 -23.92 -17.25 -4.16
CA THR A 94 -24.15 -16.15 -3.24
C THR A 94 -22.82 -15.57 -2.77
N PHE A 95 -22.73 -14.24 -2.72
CA PHE A 95 -21.53 -13.54 -2.24
C PHE A 95 -21.55 -13.43 -0.71
N GLU A 96 -20.61 -14.06 -0.02
CA GLU A 96 -20.56 -14.15 1.45
C GLU A 96 -19.24 -13.60 2.02
N PRO A 97 -19.06 -12.26 2.07
CA PRO A 97 -17.84 -11.65 2.57
C PRO A 97 -17.77 -11.74 4.09
N GLN A 98 -16.55 -11.87 4.61
CA GLN A 98 -16.34 -11.73 6.05
C GLN A 98 -16.32 -10.25 6.46
N PRO A 99 -16.71 -9.92 7.71
CA PRO A 99 -16.61 -8.55 8.23
C PRO A 99 -15.19 -8.00 8.09
N ALA A 100 -15.07 -6.75 7.67
CA ALA A 100 -13.77 -6.10 7.55
C ALA A 100 -13.13 -5.94 8.93
N GLN A 101 -11.85 -6.31 9.03
CA GLN A 101 -11.08 -6.21 10.26
C GLN A 101 -10.01 -5.11 10.14
N HIS A 102 -9.55 -4.62 11.29
CA HIS A 102 -8.40 -3.72 11.38
C HIS A 102 -7.17 -4.52 11.83
N PRO A 103 -6.00 -4.35 11.18
CA PRO A 103 -4.78 -4.93 11.69
C PRO A 103 -4.47 -4.35 13.07
N LYS A 104 -4.22 -5.22 14.05
CA LYS A 104 -3.77 -4.80 15.37
C LYS A 104 -2.25 -4.74 15.36
N PRO A 105 -1.63 -3.59 15.68
CA PRO A 105 -0.19 -3.52 15.81
C PRO A 105 0.25 -4.42 16.97
N PRO A 106 1.24 -5.31 16.78
CA PRO A 106 1.85 -6.00 17.90
C PRO A 106 2.62 -4.99 18.78
N PRO A 107 3.09 -5.38 19.97
CA PRO A 107 4.07 -4.58 20.70
C PRO A 107 5.26 -4.22 19.81
N VAL A 108 5.85 -3.04 20.03
CA VAL A 108 7.01 -2.61 19.24
C VAL A 108 8.17 -3.57 19.53
N PRO A 109 8.72 -4.26 18.51
CA PRO A 109 9.92 -5.07 18.68
C PRO A 109 11.12 -4.19 19.04
N ASN A 110 12.13 -4.71 19.72
CA ASN A 110 13.36 -3.94 20.00
C ASN A 110 14.10 -3.58 18.71
N ARG A 111 14.02 -4.45 17.69
CA ARG A 111 14.60 -4.20 16.39
C ARG A 111 13.64 -4.54 15.26
N VAL A 112 13.49 -3.59 14.35
CA VAL A 112 12.55 -3.69 13.22
C VAL A 112 13.31 -3.64 11.91
N ARG A 113 13.10 -4.62 11.03
CA ARG A 113 13.49 -4.50 9.62
C ARG A 113 12.30 -4.00 8.82
N LEU A 114 12.51 -2.91 8.07
CA LEU A 114 11.56 -2.42 7.08
C LEU A 114 12.06 -2.78 5.68
N ARG A 115 11.24 -3.51 4.92
CA ARG A 115 11.55 -3.91 3.54
C ARG A 115 10.57 -3.29 2.56
N LEU A 116 11.08 -2.54 1.58
CA LEU A 116 10.32 -1.95 0.48
C LEU A 116 10.21 -2.94 -0.69
N HIS A 117 9.01 -3.50 -0.86
CA HIS A 117 8.70 -4.48 -1.92
C HIS A 117 8.37 -3.84 -3.26
N THR A 118 7.92 -2.58 -3.27
CA THR A 118 7.63 -1.83 -4.50
C THR A 118 8.15 -0.39 -4.38
N PRO A 119 8.37 0.32 -5.50
CA PRO A 119 9.12 1.57 -5.47
C PRO A 119 8.46 2.65 -4.62
N LEU A 120 9.20 3.10 -3.60
CA LEU A 120 8.88 4.28 -2.81
C LEU A 120 9.24 5.54 -3.59
N ARG A 121 8.24 6.37 -3.87
CA ARG A 121 8.39 7.59 -4.67
C ARG A 121 8.13 8.80 -3.81
N VAL A 122 9.17 9.29 -3.15
CA VAL A 122 9.12 10.52 -2.35
C VAL A 122 9.73 11.68 -3.13
N ARG A 123 9.21 12.88 -2.89
CA ARG A 123 9.80 14.14 -3.39
C ARG A 123 10.16 15.06 -2.23
N ARG A 124 11.36 15.63 -2.31
CA ARG A 124 11.90 16.65 -1.40
C ARG A 124 12.50 17.77 -2.25
N GLY A 125 12.18 19.03 -1.94
CA GLY A 125 12.65 20.18 -2.73
C GLY A 125 12.25 20.11 -4.22
N GLY A 126 11.08 19.56 -4.53
CA GLY A 126 10.61 19.46 -5.92
C GLY A 126 11.22 18.35 -6.76
N ARG A 127 12.22 17.59 -6.28
CA ARG A 127 12.82 16.46 -7.00
C ARG A 127 12.57 15.12 -6.29
N HIS A 128 12.79 14.01 -6.97
CA HIS A 128 12.76 12.68 -6.34
C HIS A 128 13.96 12.52 -5.39
N VAL A 129 13.71 11.89 -4.24
CA VAL A 129 14.75 11.52 -3.27
C VAL A 129 15.49 10.29 -3.80
N SER A 130 16.81 10.32 -3.86
CA SER A 130 17.61 9.17 -4.29
C SER A 130 17.70 8.10 -3.19
N ALA A 131 18.24 6.92 -3.53
CA ALA A 131 18.46 5.86 -2.55
C ALA A 131 19.43 6.28 -1.43
N GLN A 132 20.47 7.05 -1.76
CA GLN A 132 21.49 7.53 -0.82
C GLN A 132 20.95 8.64 0.12
N GLU A 133 19.91 9.34 -0.32
CA GLU A 133 19.36 10.51 0.37
C GLU A 133 18.09 10.20 1.18
N LEU A 134 17.60 8.97 1.09
CA LEU A 134 16.36 8.55 1.72
C LEU A 134 16.51 8.54 3.25
N ALA A 135 15.80 9.43 3.92
CA ALA A 135 15.70 9.46 5.37
C ALA A 135 14.33 8.91 5.82
N PHE A 136 14.22 8.44 7.07
CA PHE A 136 12.99 7.85 7.58
C PHE A 136 11.78 8.79 7.46
N HIS A 137 11.96 10.07 7.81
CA HIS A 137 10.91 11.08 7.70
C HIS A 137 10.37 11.28 6.26
N ASP A 138 11.13 10.95 5.21
CA ASP A 138 10.65 11.03 3.83
C ASP A 138 9.52 10.02 3.58
N LEU A 139 9.72 8.76 4.00
CA LEU A 139 8.72 7.69 3.97
C LEU A 139 7.56 8.02 4.91
N PHE A 140 7.88 8.39 6.15
CA PHE A 140 6.86 8.61 7.17
C PHE A 140 5.93 9.77 6.79
N ARG A 141 6.46 10.87 6.23
CA ARG A 141 5.64 12.01 5.79
C ARG A 141 4.65 11.62 4.70
N THR A 142 5.05 10.79 3.74
CA THR A 142 4.14 10.35 2.67
C THR A 142 3.08 9.39 3.18
N LEU A 143 3.46 8.50 4.10
CA LEU A 143 2.53 7.62 4.81
C LEU A 143 1.51 8.40 5.63
N LEU A 144 1.98 9.28 6.54
CA LEU A 144 1.13 10.08 7.42
C LEU A 144 0.12 10.89 6.62
N ARG A 145 0.57 11.59 5.56
CA ARG A 145 -0.33 12.34 4.67
C ARG A 145 -1.42 11.44 4.09
N ARG A 146 -1.07 10.23 3.65
CA ARG A 146 -2.04 9.29 3.08
C ARG A 146 -3.03 8.80 4.14
N LEU A 147 -2.55 8.41 5.32
CA LEU A 147 -3.40 7.98 6.43
C LEU A 147 -4.35 9.11 6.86
N SER A 148 -3.86 10.34 7.03
CA SER A 148 -4.70 11.50 7.37
C SER A 148 -5.80 11.73 6.35
N MET A 149 -5.49 11.65 5.04
CA MET A 149 -6.48 11.82 3.99
C MET A 149 -7.48 10.66 3.94
N LEU A 150 -7.02 9.40 4.06
CA LEU A 150 -7.91 8.23 4.09
C LEU A 150 -8.86 8.32 5.28
N SER A 151 -8.34 8.64 6.45
CA SER A 151 -9.13 8.80 7.67
C SER A 151 -10.16 9.92 7.53
N GLN A 152 -9.75 11.10 7.04
CA GLN A 152 -10.63 12.25 6.85
C GLN A 152 -11.78 11.98 5.87
N PHE A 153 -11.50 11.34 4.73
CA PHE A 153 -12.48 11.19 3.65
C PHE A 153 -13.26 9.87 3.71
N HIS A 154 -12.64 8.80 4.21
CA HIS A 154 -13.17 7.44 4.16
C HIS A 154 -13.24 6.76 5.53
N GLY A 155 -12.73 7.40 6.58
CA GLY A 155 -12.78 6.92 7.95
C GLY A 155 -13.89 7.57 8.80
N PRO A 156 -13.83 7.37 10.12
CA PRO A 156 -14.76 7.98 11.06
C PRO A 156 -14.49 9.48 11.29
N GLY A 157 -13.31 9.97 10.91
CA GLY A 157 -12.90 11.35 11.16
C GLY A 157 -11.41 11.57 10.89
N PRO A 158 -10.88 12.77 11.13
CA PRO A 158 -9.46 13.03 11.02
C PRO A 158 -8.66 12.23 12.06
N LEU A 159 -7.42 11.87 11.71
CA LEU A 159 -6.49 11.28 12.69
C LEU A 159 -6.23 12.26 13.83
N GLU A 160 -6.09 11.71 15.03
CA GLU A 160 -5.65 12.44 16.21
C GLU A 160 -4.14 12.70 16.18
N GLY A 161 -3.72 13.74 16.91
CA GLY A 161 -2.33 14.18 16.99
C GLY A 161 -1.97 15.31 16.01
N ASP A 162 -0.93 16.08 16.34
CA ASP A 162 -0.39 17.12 15.45
C ASP A 162 0.55 16.47 14.42
N PRO A 163 0.22 16.53 13.11
CA PRO A 163 1.09 15.99 12.06
C PRO A 163 2.50 16.58 12.07
N ARG A 164 2.67 17.83 12.55
CA ARG A 164 4.00 18.46 12.64
C ARG A 164 4.86 17.75 13.68
N THR A 165 4.30 17.52 14.87
CA THR A 165 4.97 16.78 15.95
C THR A 165 5.33 15.36 15.52
N LEU A 166 4.40 14.65 14.87
CA LEU A 166 4.67 13.29 14.38
C LEU A 166 5.79 13.24 13.33
N VAL A 167 5.83 14.21 12.41
CA VAL A 167 6.92 14.31 11.43
C VAL A 167 8.24 14.69 12.11
N GLU A 168 8.22 15.53 13.14
CA GLU A 168 9.43 15.89 13.89
C GLU A 168 10.02 14.70 14.64
N ILE A 169 9.18 13.89 15.30
CA ILE A 169 9.60 12.61 15.89
C ILE A 169 10.29 11.75 14.82
N ALA A 170 9.66 11.60 13.65
CA ALA A 170 10.22 10.83 12.54
C ALA A 170 11.53 11.40 11.96
N ARG A 171 11.88 12.68 12.20
CA ARG A 171 13.18 13.23 11.80
C ARG A 171 14.32 12.75 12.68
N GLY A 172 14.04 12.46 13.96
CA GLY A 172 15.03 11.93 14.90
C GLY A 172 15.41 10.48 14.64
N ILE A 173 14.62 9.76 13.84
CA ILE A 173 14.81 8.33 13.58
C ILE A 173 15.78 8.12 12.43
N ALA A 174 16.85 7.38 12.70
CA ALA A 174 17.87 7.05 11.72
C ALA A 174 17.70 5.63 11.17
N TRP A 175 17.97 5.47 9.88
CA TRP A 175 18.14 4.13 9.32
C TRP A 175 19.43 3.50 9.83
N GLN A 176 19.39 2.20 10.10
CA GLN A 176 20.54 1.37 10.42
C GLN A 176 20.69 0.28 9.36
N LYS A 177 21.92 -0.13 9.01
CA LYS A 177 22.22 -1.22 8.05
C LYS A 177 21.32 -1.19 6.79
N THR A 178 21.46 -0.13 5.98
CA THR A 178 20.63 0.08 4.78
C THR A 178 21.17 -0.67 3.57
N ASP A 179 20.25 -1.22 2.76
CA ASP A 179 20.50 -1.67 1.38
C ASP A 179 19.49 -0.99 0.44
N TRP A 180 19.54 0.35 0.38
CA TRP A 180 18.67 1.10 -0.51
C TRP A 180 19.22 1.15 -1.92
N ARG A 181 18.36 0.89 -2.90
CA ARG A 181 18.68 1.04 -4.32
C ARG A 181 17.55 1.70 -5.09
N TRP A 182 17.92 2.42 -6.14
CA TRP A 182 16.95 2.91 -7.10
C TRP A 182 16.53 1.77 -8.03
N HIS A 183 15.23 1.59 -8.20
CA HIS A 183 14.67 0.67 -9.17
C HIS A 183 13.92 1.47 -10.23
N ASP A 184 14.42 1.43 -11.48
CA ASP A 184 13.69 1.98 -12.61
C ASP A 184 12.54 1.04 -12.97
N TRP A 185 11.35 1.62 -13.08
CA TRP A 185 10.16 0.90 -13.45
C TRP A 185 9.27 1.81 -14.27
N GLN A 186 8.61 1.25 -15.27
CA GLN A 186 7.75 1.99 -16.18
C GLN A 186 6.46 1.22 -16.39
N ARG A 187 5.36 1.95 -16.54
CA ARG A 187 4.08 1.38 -16.98
C ARG A 187 3.63 2.01 -18.28
N PHE A 188 2.93 1.25 -19.12
CA PHE A 188 2.21 1.82 -20.24
C PHE A 188 0.89 2.44 -19.78
N SER A 189 0.59 3.67 -20.21
CA SER A 189 -0.68 4.34 -19.96
C SER A 189 -1.50 4.36 -21.24
N ALA A 190 -2.46 3.45 -21.38
CA ALA A 190 -3.33 3.38 -22.56
C ALA A 190 -4.07 4.70 -22.81
N ARG A 191 -4.55 5.37 -21.75
CA ARG A 191 -5.23 6.67 -21.86
C ARG A 191 -4.36 7.78 -22.47
N GLN A 192 -3.05 7.75 -22.23
CA GLN A 192 -2.12 8.80 -22.69
C GLN A 192 -1.17 8.32 -23.79
N GLY A 193 -1.28 7.06 -24.23
CA GLY A 193 -0.41 6.44 -25.23
C GLY A 193 1.09 6.44 -24.88
N ARG A 194 1.49 6.58 -23.62
CA ARG A 194 2.90 6.74 -23.23
C ARG A 194 3.32 5.90 -22.05
N ARG A 195 4.62 5.62 -21.96
CA ARG A 195 5.24 5.05 -20.76
C ARG A 195 5.33 6.11 -19.66
N VAL A 196 4.87 5.76 -18.46
CA VAL A 196 4.88 6.62 -17.29
C VAL A 196 5.95 6.10 -16.34
N PRO A 197 6.94 6.92 -15.95
CA PRO A 197 7.94 6.55 -14.95
C PRO A 197 7.28 6.25 -13.60
N MET A 198 7.56 5.05 -13.10
CA MET A 198 7.10 4.49 -11.84
C MET A 198 8.27 4.11 -10.91
N GLY A 199 9.51 4.38 -11.32
CA GLY A 199 10.70 4.13 -10.53
C GLY A 199 10.77 4.94 -9.22
N GLY A 200 11.53 4.40 -8.27
CA GLY A 200 11.68 4.86 -6.90
C GLY A 200 12.65 3.99 -6.11
N VAL A 201 12.73 4.23 -4.80
CA VAL A 201 13.64 3.48 -3.91
C VAL A 201 13.00 2.16 -3.48
N ILE A 202 13.78 1.09 -3.52
CA ILE A 202 13.46 -0.23 -2.94
C ILE A 202 14.64 -0.71 -2.09
N GLY A 203 14.45 -1.81 -1.36
CA GLY A 203 15.48 -2.40 -0.52
C GLY A 203 15.02 -2.55 0.91
N GLU A 204 15.94 -2.49 1.86
CA GLU A 204 15.61 -2.64 3.27
C GLU A 204 16.54 -1.84 4.20
N ALA A 205 16.07 -1.60 5.41
CA ALA A 205 16.85 -1.02 6.49
C ALA A 205 16.35 -1.52 7.85
N LEU A 206 17.20 -1.41 8.85
CA LEU A 206 16.88 -1.61 10.25
C LEU A 206 16.52 -0.30 10.93
N LEU A 207 15.70 -0.42 11.97
CA LEU A 207 15.26 0.63 12.87
C LEU A 207 15.38 0.14 14.31
N ASP A 208 15.70 1.05 15.22
CA ASP A 208 15.58 0.83 16.66
C ASP A 208 14.11 0.94 17.06
N GLY A 209 13.59 -0.07 17.73
CA GLY A 209 12.21 -0.10 18.23
C GLY A 209 11.88 1.02 19.20
N ASN A 210 12.85 1.43 20.02
CA ASN A 210 12.66 2.48 21.03
C ASN A 210 12.29 3.83 20.39
N ASP A 211 12.80 4.09 19.19
CA ASP A 211 12.50 5.31 18.43
C ASP A 211 11.10 5.29 17.81
N LEU A 212 10.49 4.11 17.67
CA LEU A 212 9.22 3.92 16.95
C LEU A 212 7.99 4.04 17.85
N VAL A 213 8.13 4.01 19.17
CA VAL A 213 7.01 3.87 20.14
C VAL A 213 5.84 4.83 19.84
N PHE A 214 6.12 6.11 19.58
CA PHE A 214 5.09 7.13 19.37
C PHE A 214 4.42 7.09 17.98
N ILE A 215 5.03 6.42 17.01
CA ILE A 215 4.56 6.38 15.62
C ILE A 215 4.27 4.96 15.14
N TRP A 216 4.47 3.96 16.01
CA TRP A 216 4.48 2.55 15.66
C TRP A 216 3.19 2.10 15.00
N SER A 217 2.04 2.45 15.58
CA SER A 217 0.75 2.09 15.00
C SER A 217 0.62 2.62 13.56
N LEU A 218 0.98 3.88 13.31
CA LEU A 218 0.90 4.47 11.97
C LEU A 218 1.83 3.76 10.97
N LEU A 219 3.05 3.42 11.41
CA LEU A 219 4.00 2.65 10.61
C LEU A 219 3.47 1.23 10.34
N TRP A 220 2.95 0.54 11.35
CA TRP A 220 2.38 -0.79 11.20
C TRP A 220 1.25 -0.82 10.15
N PHE A 221 0.28 0.09 10.26
CA PHE A 221 -0.83 0.21 9.31
C PHE A 221 -0.36 0.52 7.88
N GLY A 222 0.81 1.11 7.72
CA GLY A 222 1.36 1.45 6.42
C GLY A 222 1.65 0.25 5.51
N GLN A 223 1.75 -0.96 6.06
CA GLN A 223 1.91 -2.20 5.28
C GLN A 223 0.72 -2.46 4.33
N TRP A 224 -0.51 -2.10 4.75
CA TRP A 224 -1.73 -2.27 3.94
C TRP A 224 -2.11 -1.03 3.13
N VAL A 225 -1.78 0.17 3.60
CA VAL A 225 -2.13 1.41 2.88
C VAL A 225 -1.04 1.84 1.89
N HIS A 226 0.19 1.38 2.07
CA HIS A 226 1.42 1.79 1.37
C HIS A 226 1.82 3.25 1.62
N ALA A 227 3.10 3.57 1.42
CA ALA A 227 3.70 4.86 1.76
C ALA A 227 4.10 5.76 0.58
N SER A 228 3.56 5.55 -0.64
CA SER A 228 4.03 6.25 -1.86
C SER A 228 2.95 7.02 -2.62
N ARG A 229 3.38 8.00 -3.43
CA ARG A 229 2.52 8.56 -4.48
C ARG A 229 2.26 7.47 -5.52
N GLY A 230 0.99 7.09 -5.67
CA GLY A 230 0.59 5.96 -6.50
C GLY A 230 0.37 4.67 -5.70
N ALA A 231 0.18 4.76 -4.39
CA ALA A 231 -0.21 3.64 -3.53
C ALA A 231 -1.40 2.84 -4.06
N SER A 232 -2.43 3.48 -4.64
CA SER A 232 -3.57 2.78 -5.24
C SER A 232 -3.18 1.87 -6.43
N MET A 233 -2.01 2.11 -7.02
CA MET A 233 -1.39 1.33 -8.10
C MET A 233 -0.27 0.43 -7.56
N GLY A 234 -0.29 0.11 -6.26
CA GLY A 234 0.64 -0.83 -5.63
C GLY A 234 1.99 -0.25 -5.21
N LEU A 235 2.29 1.03 -5.47
CA LEU A 235 3.60 1.62 -5.12
C LEU A 235 3.78 1.86 -3.62
N GLY A 236 5.02 1.74 -3.15
CA GLY A 236 5.41 2.01 -1.76
C GLY A 236 4.90 0.98 -0.76
N ARG A 237 4.61 -0.23 -1.23
CA ARG A 237 4.41 -1.40 -0.37
C ARG A 237 5.68 -1.65 0.43
N TYR A 238 5.51 -1.82 1.73
CA TYR A 238 6.56 -2.32 2.59
C TYR A 238 6.01 -3.34 3.57
N GLU A 239 6.93 -4.04 4.19
CA GLU A 239 6.69 -5.00 5.25
C GLU A 239 7.60 -4.66 6.43
N ILE A 240 7.11 -4.97 7.63
CA ILE A 240 7.84 -4.87 8.89
C ILE A 240 8.07 -6.28 9.41
N ILE A 241 9.34 -6.61 9.65
CA ILE A 241 9.77 -7.90 10.18
C ILE A 241 10.43 -7.65 11.53
N SER A 242 10.00 -8.39 12.56
CA SER A 242 10.69 -8.40 13.85
C SER A 242 12.04 -9.11 13.71
N GLU A 243 13.10 -8.49 14.22
CA GLU A 243 14.45 -9.05 14.29
C GLU A 243 14.85 -9.39 15.73
N ASP A 244 13.91 -9.35 16.65
CA ASP A 244 14.12 -9.82 18.00
C ASP A 244 14.43 -11.32 17.95
N ALA A 245 15.46 -11.74 18.69
CA ALA A 245 15.76 -13.16 18.78
C ALA A 245 14.53 -13.89 19.34
N ILE A 246 14.10 -14.95 18.67
CA ILE A 246 13.11 -15.87 19.22
C ILE A 246 13.79 -16.51 20.43
N SER A 247 13.43 -16.05 21.63
CA SER A 247 13.83 -16.64 22.91
C SER A 247 13.16 -17.98 23.12
#